data_AF-A0A6J4IV62-F1
#
_entry.id   AF-A0A6J4IV62-F1
#
_cell.length_a   1.000
_cell.length_b   1.000
_cell.length_c   1.000
_cell.angle_alpha   90.00
_cell.angle_beta   90.00
_cell.angle_gamma   90.00
#
_symmetry.space_group_name_H-M   'P 1'
#
loop_
_entity.id
_entity.type
_entity.pdbx_description
1 polymer ?
#
loop_
_entity_poly.entity_id
_entity_poly.type
_entity_poly.pdbx_seq_one_letter_code
_entity_poly.pdbx_strand_id
1 'polypeptide(L)' 'MKLSVSLSDDDVAIVDEYVRTSGLRSRSAVIRRALHLLKQPDLEQDYAAAWEEWAATGEQAAWDPTAGDGLPD' A
#
# COMPACT_ATOMS: atom_id res chain seq x y z
N MET A 1 6.80 3.71 22.46
CA MET A 1 6.00 4.61 23.32
C MET A 1 4.55 4.15 23.36
N LYS A 2 3.84 4.40 24.47
CA LYS A 2 2.39 4.26 24.56
C LYS A 2 1.75 5.65 24.50
N LEU A 3 0.70 5.80 23.70
CA LEU A 3 -0.10 7.03 23.62
C LEU A 3 -1.55 6.67 23.99
N SER A 4 -2.20 7.56 24.74
CA SER A 4 -3.65 7.51 24.95
C SER A 4 -4.29 8.45 23.96
N VAL A 5 -5.28 7.97 23.21
CA VAL A 5 -6.01 8.73 22.19
C VAL A 5 -7.50 8.53 22.40
N SER A 6 -8.28 9.59 22.18
CA SER A 6 -9.73 9.52 22.16
C SER A 6 -10.19 9.44 20.71
N LEU A 7 -11.02 8.45 20.40
CA LEU A 7 -11.60 8.19 19.08
C LEU A 7 -13.10 7.99 19.23
N SER A 8 -13.86 8.27 18.17
CA SER A 8 -15.29 7.92 18.15
C SER A 8 -15.46 6.39 18.09
N ASP A 9 -16.65 5.90 18.46
CA ASP A 9 -16.96 4.46 18.33
C ASP A 9 -16.88 3.99 16.86
N ASP A 10 -17.25 4.85 15.92
CA ASP A 10 -17.17 4.59 14.48
C ASP A 10 -15.72 4.44 14.02
N ASP A 11 -14.82 5.33 14.46
CA ASP A 11 -13.38 5.23 14.13
C ASP A 11 -12.77 3.95 14.70
N VAL A 12 -13.16 3.56 15.92
CA VAL A 12 -12.72 2.31 16.54
C VAL A 12 -13.22 1.10 15.75
N ALA A 13 -14.47 1.14 15.27
CA ALA A 13 -15.05 0.07 14.45
C ALA A 13 -14.29 -0.11 13.12
N ILE A 14 -13.90 1.00 12.47
CA ILE A 14 -13.07 0.97 11.25
C ILE A 14 -11.71 0.32 11.54
N VAL A 15 -11.05 0.72 12.63
CA VAL A 15 -9.75 0.15 13.03
C VAL A 15 -9.87 -1.36 13.30
N ASP A 16 -10.93 -1.79 13.97
CA ASP A 16 -11.16 -3.21 14.28
C ASP A 16 -11.45 -4.05 13.05
N GLU A 17 -12.23 -3.53 12.11
CA GLU A 17 -12.47 -4.18 10.82
C GLU A 17 -11.17 -4.31 10.02
N TYR A 18 -10.35 -3.26 10.02
CA TYR A 18 -9.06 -3.31 9.35
C TYR A 18 -8.12 -4.34 9.99
N VAL A 19 -8.11 -4.48 11.31
CA VAL A 19 -7.36 -5.56 12.00
C VAL A 19 -7.79 -6.94 11.48
N ARG A 20 -9.11 -7.19 11.38
CA ARG A 20 -9.65 -8.49 10.94
C ARG A 20 -9.28 -8.85 9.51
N THR A 21 -9.31 -7.87 8.61
CA THR A 21 -9.17 -8.09 7.16
C THR A 21 -7.71 -8.07 6.68
N SER A 22 -6.85 -7.27 7.31
CA SER A 22 -5.46 -7.06 6.87
C SER A 22 -4.45 -8.07 7.44
N GLY A 23 -4.87 -8.97 8.35
CA GLY A 23 -3.97 -9.87 9.07
C GLY A 23 -3.05 -9.19 10.09
N LEU A 24 -3.27 -7.91 10.36
CA LEU A 24 -2.52 -7.16 11.37
C LEU A 24 -2.89 -7.63 12.78
N ARG A 25 -1.91 -7.64 13.69
CA ARG A 25 -2.06 -8.26 15.02
C ARG A 25 -2.61 -7.33 16.11
N SER A 26 -2.81 -6.03 15.83
CA SER A 26 -3.31 -5.07 16.83
C SER A 26 -3.80 -3.75 16.23
N ARG A 27 -4.67 -3.04 16.97
CA ARG A 27 -5.09 -1.67 16.64
C ARG A 27 -3.90 -0.72 16.46
N SER A 28 -2.88 -0.82 17.31
CA SER A 28 -1.66 -0.02 17.17
C SER A 28 -0.88 -0.32 15.88
N ALA A 29 -0.97 -1.55 15.34
CA ALA A 29 -0.40 -1.86 14.04
C ALA A 29 -1.15 -1.15 12.90
N VAL A 30 -2.48 -1.08 12.98
CA VAL A 30 -3.31 -0.31 12.03
C VAL A 30 -2.98 1.17 12.07
N ILE A 31 -2.93 1.77 13.27
CA ILE A 31 -2.57 3.20 13.40
C ILE A 31 -1.17 3.47 12.85
N ARG A 32 -0.19 2.61 13.11
CA ARG A 32 1.15 2.74 12.50
C ARG A 32 1.11 2.65 10.98
N ARG A 33 0.29 1.76 10.40
CA ARG A 33 0.12 1.65 8.95
C ARG A 33 -0.52 2.93 8.38
N ALA A 34 -1.58 3.43 8.99
CA ALA A 34 -2.23 4.68 8.60
C ALA A 34 -1.25 5.87 8.64
N LEU A 35 -0.45 5.99 9.70
CA LEU A 35 0.59 7.03 9.80
C LEU A 35 1.67 6.92 8.71
N HIS A 36 1.97 5.72 8.21
CA HIS A 36 2.87 5.57 7.05
C HIS A 36 2.20 6.03 5.76
N LEU A 37 0.92 5.73 5.57
CA LEU A 37 0.16 6.18 4.40
C LEU A 37 0.07 7.71 4.36
N LEU A 38 -0.09 8.37 5.52
CA LEU A 38 -0.08 9.83 5.60
C LEU A 38 1.26 10.47 5.16
N LYS A 39 2.37 9.72 5.15
CA LYS A 39 3.66 10.22 4.64
C LYS A 39 3.77 10.16 3.12
N GLN A 40 2.86 9.44 2.46
CA GLN A 40 2.87 9.19 1.03
C GLN A 40 1.47 9.53 0.45
N PRO A 41 1.00 10.78 0.60
CA PRO A 41 -0.36 11.16 0.24
C PRO A 41 -0.63 11.05 -1.27
N ASP A 42 0.41 11.18 -2.08
CA ASP A 42 0.30 11.20 -3.54
C ASP A 42 0.72 9.85 -4.15
N LEU A 43 0.90 8.80 -3.33
CA LEU A 43 1.46 7.52 -3.78
C LEU A 43 0.64 6.89 -4.91
N GLU A 44 -0.69 6.99 -4.87
CA GLU A 44 -1.53 6.48 -5.97
C GLU A 44 -1.29 7.24 -7.27
N GLN A 45 -1.12 8.56 -7.20
CA GLN A 45 -0.83 9.40 -8.37
C GLN A 45 0.58 9.15 -8.90
N ASP A 46 1.56 9.03 -8.00
CA ASP A 46 2.95 8.74 -8.33
C ASP A 46 3.07 7.39 -9.07
N TYR A 47 2.36 6.35 -8.60
CA TYR A 47 2.33 5.06 -9.30
C TYR A 47 1.64 5.14 -10.67
N ALA A 48 0.53 5.89 -10.77
CA ALA A 48 -0.14 6.08 -12.05
C ALA A 48 0.77 6.77 -13.07
N ALA A 49 1.42 7.86 -12.67
CA ALA A 49 2.38 8.59 -13.51
C ALA A 49 3.57 7.71 -13.91
N ALA A 50 4.12 6.93 -12.97
CA ALA A 50 5.23 6.02 -13.25
C ALA A 50 4.85 4.92 -14.25
N TRP A 51 3.63 4.39 -14.19
CA TRP A 51 3.15 3.42 -15.18
C TRP A 51 2.92 4.06 -16.56
N GLU A 52 2.37 5.28 -16.61
CA GLU A 52 2.22 6.02 -17.86
C GLU A 52 3.58 6.31 -18.52
N GLU A 53 4.57 6.75 -17.73
CA GLU A 53 5.94 6.96 -18.19
C GLU A 53 6.54 5.67 -18.74
N TRP A 54 6.46 4.57 -17.98
CA TRP A 54 6.98 3.26 -18.38
C TRP A 54 6.39 2.76 -19.71
N ALA A 55 5.09 2.96 -19.90
CA ALA A 55 4.40 2.57 -21.13
C ALA A 55 4.80 3.48 -22.31
N ALA A 56 5.05 4.77 -22.06
CA ALA A 56 5.36 5.76 -23.09
C ALA A 56 6.82 5.73 -23.58
N THR A 57 7.76 5.28 -22.76
CA THR A 57 9.21 5.28 -23.07
C THR A 57 9.68 4.06 -23.86
N GLY A 58 8.81 3.08 -24.08
CA GLY A 58 9.16 1.82 -24.74
C GLY A 58 9.91 0.83 -23.83
N GLU A 59 10.15 1.20 -22.57
CA GLU A 59 10.73 0.32 -21.55
C GLU A 59 9.91 -0.96 -21.41
N GLN A 60 8.58 -0.86 -21.43
CA GLN A 60 7.72 -2.04 -21.40
C GLN A 60 8.10 -3.08 -22.46
N ALA A 61 8.27 -2.66 -23.72
CA ALA A 61 8.63 -3.57 -24.81
C ALA A 61 10.07 -4.11 -24.70
N ALA A 62 10.98 -3.33 -24.11
CA ALA A 62 12.37 -3.77 -23.89
C ALA A 62 12.46 -4.87 -22.82
N TRP A 63 11.63 -4.80 -21.77
CA TRP A 63 11.66 -5.73 -20.64
C TRP A 63 10.74 -6.95 -20.79
N ASP A 64 9.65 -6.84 -21.56
CA ASP A 64 8.67 -7.91 -21.79
C ASP A 64 9.28 -9.28 -22.18
N PRO A 65 10.30 -9.37 -23.07
CA PRO A 65 10.88 -10.64 -23.47
C PRO A 65 11.54 -11.43 -22.32
N THR A 66 11.96 -10.73 -21.26
CA THR A 66 12.63 -11.36 -20.11
C THR A 66 11.67 -11.91 -19.05
N ALA A 67 10.35 -11.70 -19.21
CA ALA A 67 9.36 -12.11 -18.21
C ALA A 67 9.30 -13.64 -18.00
N GLY A 68 9.72 -14.42 -18.99
CA GLY A 68 9.74 -15.89 -18.94
C GLY A 68 11.07 -16.50 -18.50
N ASP A 69 12.11 -15.69 -18.31
CA ASP A 69 13.46 -16.19 -18.04
C ASP A 69 13.51 -16.98 -16.72
N GLY A 70 13.91 -18.25 -16.79
CA GLY A 70 14.07 -19.13 -15.63
C GLY A 70 12.78 -19.80 -15.12
N LEU A 71 11.64 -19.60 -15.78
CA LEU A 71 10.43 -20.39 -15.55
C LEU A 71 10.51 -21.72 -16.33
N PRO A 72 10.02 -22.83 -15.76
CA PRO A 72 9.83 -24.06 -16.52
C PRO A 72 8.72 -23.88 -17.57
N ASP A 73 8.87 -24.55 -18.71
CA ASP A 73 7.85 -24.60 -19.78
C ASP A 73 6.49 -25.14 -19.29
#